data_AF-A0A6B2XSL7-F1
#
_entry.id   AF-A0A6B2XSL7-F1
#
_cell.length_a   1.000
_cell.length_b   1.000
_cell.length_c   1.000
_cell.angle_alpha   90.00
_cell.angle_beta   90.00
_cell.angle_gamma   90.00
#
_symmetry.space_group_name_H-M   'P 1'
#
loop_
_entity.id
_entity.type
_entity.pdbx_description
1 polymer ?
#
loop_
_entity_poly.entity_id
_entity_poly.type
_entity_poly.pdbx_seq_one_letter_code
_entity_poly.pdbx_strand_id
1 'polypeptide(L)'
;GHYPTSRPNLALAGGCALNIKWNSKLRASGLFGEVWAPPFPNDSGAAIGAAACAMFAEGGHTRLDWDVYSGPRLTASAAPPEGWRATPCDEARLAHLLATEGEPVVFLAGRAEIGPRALGGRSTLATATD
;
A
#
# COMPACT_ATOMS: atom_id res chain seq x y z
N GLY A 1 0.75 21.86 -30.00
CA GLY A 1 1.71 22.10 -28.91
C GLY A 1 3.00 21.37 -29.24
N HIS A 2 4.14 22.04 -29.09
CA HIS A 2 5.46 21.44 -29.30
C HIS A 2 5.81 20.64 -28.03
N TYR A 3 5.69 19.32 -28.09
CA TYR A 3 6.16 18.47 -27.00
C TYR A 3 7.64 18.15 -27.21
N PRO A 4 8.47 18.16 -26.15
CA PRO A 4 9.85 17.70 -26.25
C PRO A 4 9.88 16.27 -26.79
N THR A 5 10.89 15.95 -27.61
CA THR A 5 11.05 14.65 -28.28
C THR A 5 11.25 13.49 -27.28
N SER A 6 11.62 13.80 -26.04
CA SER A 6 11.69 12.85 -24.92
C SER A 6 10.46 12.97 -24.01
N ARG A 7 9.84 11.84 -23.65
CA ARG A 7 8.77 11.78 -22.65
C ARG A 7 9.37 11.88 -21.24
N PRO A 8 9.07 12.92 -20.44
CA PRO A 8 9.59 13.03 -19.07
C PRO A 8 8.92 12.03 -18.12
N ASN A 9 9.54 11.76 -16.99
CA ASN A 9 8.92 11.01 -15.89
C ASN A 9 8.11 11.96 -15.00
N LEU A 10 6.98 11.47 -14.47
CA LEU A 10 6.08 12.19 -13.59
C LEU A 10 6.01 11.51 -12.22
N ALA A 11 6.39 12.25 -11.17
CA ALA A 11 6.14 11.86 -9.78
C ALA A 11 4.96 12.68 -9.22
N LEU A 12 4.00 12.01 -8.60
CA LEU A 12 2.79 12.60 -8.05
C LEU A 12 2.76 12.44 -6.53
N ALA A 13 2.41 13.50 -5.82
CA ALA A 13 2.14 13.52 -4.39
C ALA A 13 0.91 14.41 -4.11
N GLY A 14 0.48 14.45 -2.85
CA GLY A 14 -0.77 15.06 -2.41
C GLY A 14 -1.96 14.10 -2.50
N GLY A 15 -3.06 14.43 -1.81
CA GLY A 15 -4.27 13.59 -1.76
C GLY A 15 -4.89 13.30 -3.14
N CYS A 16 -4.74 14.21 -4.10
CA CYS A 16 -5.19 14.01 -5.49
C CYS A 16 -4.53 12.81 -6.18
N ALA A 17 -3.30 12.45 -5.78
CA ALA A 17 -2.58 11.32 -6.35
C ALA A 17 -3.13 9.95 -5.88
N LEU A 18 -4.09 9.92 -4.95
CA LEU A 18 -4.87 8.71 -4.63
C LEU A 18 -5.93 8.38 -5.70
N ASN A 19 -6.18 9.28 -6.66
CA ASN A 19 -7.19 9.06 -7.69
C ASN A 19 -6.69 8.07 -8.75
N ILE A 20 -7.09 6.81 -8.61
CA ILE A 20 -6.70 5.73 -9.53
C ILE A 20 -7.16 5.99 -10.97
N LYS A 21 -8.30 6.66 -11.19
CA LYS A 21 -8.80 6.96 -12.55
C LYS A 21 -7.91 7.99 -13.24
N TRP A 22 -7.43 8.99 -12.50
CA TRP A 22 -6.48 9.98 -13.02
C TRP A 22 -5.12 9.35 -13.27
N ASN A 23 -4.61 8.56 -12.33
CA ASN A 23 -3.33 7.87 -12.49
C ASN A 23 -3.34 6.94 -13.72
N SER A 24 -4.42 6.18 -13.94
CA SER A 24 -4.56 5.35 -15.13
C SER A 24 -4.61 6.17 -16.43
N LYS A 25 -5.33 7.30 -16.45
CA LYS A 25 -5.35 8.20 -17.62
C LYS A 25 -3.99 8.83 -17.91
N LEU A 26 -3.26 9.26 -16.88
CA LEU A 26 -1.91 9.82 -17.03
C LEU A 26 -0.93 8.80 -17.59
N ARG A 27 -0.96 7.56 -17.08
CA ARG A 27 -0.16 6.43 -17.61
C ARG A 27 -0.50 6.13 -19.07
N ALA A 28 -1.79 6.11 -19.42
CA ALA A 28 -2.25 5.81 -20.78
C ALA A 28 -2.10 6.99 -21.76
N SER A 29 -1.81 8.19 -21.28
CA SER A 29 -1.81 9.41 -22.11
C SER A 29 -0.68 9.47 -23.15
N GLY A 30 0.39 8.69 -22.97
CA GLY A 30 1.60 8.78 -23.79
C GLY A 30 2.43 10.05 -23.54
N LEU A 31 2.01 10.93 -22.63
CA LEU A 31 2.71 12.20 -22.32
C LEU A 31 3.98 11.99 -21.48
N PHE A 32 4.02 10.92 -20.69
CA PHE A 32 5.10 10.62 -19.76
C PHE A 32 5.76 9.28 -20.08
N GLY A 33 7.04 9.16 -19.72
CA GLY A 33 7.79 7.91 -19.78
C GLY A 33 7.28 6.97 -18.70
N GLU A 34 7.47 7.39 -17.46
CA GLU A 34 6.93 6.74 -16.26
C GLU A 34 6.05 7.68 -15.44
N VAL A 35 5.04 7.11 -14.78
CA VAL A 35 4.23 7.81 -13.77
C VAL A 35 4.42 7.07 -12.46
N TRP A 36 4.74 7.79 -11.39
CA TRP A 36 4.93 7.21 -10.07
C TRP A 36 4.16 7.99 -9.02
N ALA A 37 3.49 7.27 -8.13
CA ALA A 37 2.88 7.82 -6.92
C ALA A 37 3.23 6.86 -5.77
N PRO A 38 3.71 7.35 -4.61
CA PRO A 38 3.94 6.49 -3.47
C PRO A 38 2.62 5.94 -2.92
N PRO A 39 2.62 4.88 -2.10
CA PRO A 39 1.40 4.31 -1.52
C PRO A 39 0.75 5.21 -0.46
N PHE A 40 1.47 6.25 -0.01
CA PHE A 40 1.07 7.25 0.98
C PHE A 40 1.16 8.68 0.41
N PRO A 41 0.59 8.97 -0.76
CA PRO A 41 0.86 10.26 -1.40
C PRO A 41 0.21 11.44 -0.68
N ASN A 42 -0.76 11.20 0.20
CA ASN A 42 -1.36 12.23 1.05
C ASN A 42 -0.51 12.52 2.32
N ASP A 43 -1.10 13.20 3.29
CA ASP A 43 -0.43 13.64 4.53
C ASP A 43 0.16 12.48 5.35
N SER A 44 -0.32 11.24 5.16
CA SER A 44 0.29 10.05 5.79
C SER A 44 1.75 9.83 5.38
N GLY A 45 2.16 10.39 4.24
CA GLY A 45 3.52 10.38 3.72
C GLY A 45 4.42 11.52 4.19
N ALA A 46 3.87 12.53 4.88
CA ALA A 46 4.58 13.77 5.16
C ALA A 46 5.87 13.56 5.97
N ALA A 47 5.86 12.65 6.94
CA ALA A 47 7.04 12.33 7.74
C ALA A 47 8.17 11.71 6.90
N ILE A 48 7.83 10.81 5.97
CA ILE A 48 8.79 10.20 5.03
C ILE A 48 9.32 11.28 4.08
N GLY A 49 8.45 12.15 3.57
CA GLY A 49 8.85 13.28 2.73
C GLY A 49 9.81 14.24 3.45
N ALA A 50 9.53 14.58 4.71
CA ALA A 50 10.38 15.44 5.52
C ALA A 50 11.76 14.81 5.76
N ALA A 51 11.81 13.51 6.08
CA ALA A 51 13.06 12.78 6.23
C ALA A 51 13.87 12.76 4.92
N ALA A 52 13.21 12.56 3.77
CA ALA A 52 13.87 12.59 2.46
C ALA A 52 14.49 13.95 2.16
N CYS A 53 13.76 15.03 2.45
CA CYS A 53 14.24 16.41 2.27
C CYS A 53 15.46 16.72 3.14
N ALA A 54 15.44 16.31 4.42
CA ALA A 54 16.56 16.49 5.33
C ALA A 54 17.81 15.71 4.84
N MET A 55 17.65 14.44 4.48
CA MET A 55 18.74 13.61 3.95
C MET A 55 19.34 14.16 2.66
N PHE A 56 18.50 14.73 1.79
CA PHE A 56 18.96 15.39 0.57
C PHE A 56 19.77 16.65 0.88
N ALA A 57 19.31 17.47 1.84
CA ALA A 57 20.01 18.69 2.25
C ALA A 57 21.35 18.43 2.95
N GLU A 58 21.47 17.32 3.68
CA GLU A 58 22.66 16.92 4.43
C GLU A 58 23.75 16.22 3.57
N GLY A 59 23.47 15.96 2.29
CA GLY A 59 24.52 15.79 1.28
C GLY A 59 25.07 14.38 1.04
N GLY A 60 24.29 13.30 1.20
CA GLY A 60 24.84 11.96 0.91
C GLY A 60 23.89 10.82 0.51
N HIS A 61 22.62 10.83 0.94
CA HIS A 61 21.72 9.72 0.65
C HIS A 61 20.58 10.14 -0.28
N THR A 62 20.53 9.53 -1.47
CA THR A 62 19.50 9.79 -2.49
C THR A 62 18.26 8.92 -2.31
N ARG A 63 18.26 8.01 -1.33
CA ARG A 63 17.18 7.05 -1.11
C ARG A 63 16.99 6.80 0.38
N LEU A 64 15.75 6.97 0.83
CA LEU A 64 15.28 6.42 2.10
C LEU A 64 15.17 4.90 1.96
N ASP A 65 15.67 4.17 2.95
CA ASP A 65 15.29 2.77 3.10
C ASP A 65 13.96 2.70 3.84
N TRP A 66 12.92 2.32 3.11
CA TRP A 66 11.56 2.19 3.62
C TRP A 66 10.84 1.09 2.85
N ASP A 67 9.83 0.52 3.51
CA ASP A 67 8.93 -0.45 2.93
C ASP A 67 7.47 -0.06 3.17
N VAL A 68 6.58 -0.50 2.30
CA VAL A 68 5.13 -0.35 2.46
C VAL A 68 4.69 -0.87 3.82
N TYR A 69 5.30 -1.93 4.33
CA TYR A 69 4.97 -2.50 5.64
C TYR A 69 5.75 -1.86 6.80
N SER A 70 5.93 -0.54 6.78
CA SER A 70 6.63 0.19 7.86
C SER A 70 5.73 0.55 9.06
N GLY A 71 4.43 0.24 9.01
CA GLY A 71 3.49 0.49 10.09
C GLY A 71 3.56 -0.54 11.24
N PRO A 72 2.73 -0.41 12.29
CA PRO A 72 2.85 -1.20 13.52
C PRO A 72 2.83 -2.72 13.30
N ARG A 73 3.63 -3.47 14.08
CA ARG A 73 3.61 -4.94 14.11
C ARG A 73 2.39 -5.43 14.88
N LEU A 74 1.84 -6.59 14.48
CA LEU A 74 0.84 -7.30 15.28
C LEU A 74 1.43 -7.74 16.62
N THR A 75 0.63 -7.57 17.67
CA THR A 75 0.90 -8.12 19.00
C THR A 75 -0.05 -9.28 19.22
N ALA A 76 0.48 -10.48 19.43
CA ALA A 76 -0.34 -11.64 19.75
C ALA A 76 -0.95 -11.47 21.15
N SER A 77 -2.24 -11.79 21.29
CA SER A 77 -2.84 -11.98 22.60
C SER A 77 -2.45 -13.35 23.16
N ALA A 78 -2.33 -13.46 24.48
CA ALA A 78 -1.99 -14.73 25.14
C ALA A 78 -3.10 -15.78 24.97
N ALA A 79 -4.34 -15.33 24.81
CA ALA A 79 -5.52 -16.16 24.58
C ALA A 79 -6.50 -15.43 23.66
N PRO A 80 -7.38 -16.16 22.94
CA PRO A 80 -8.51 -15.54 22.26
C PRO A 80 -9.45 -14.86 23.29
N PRO A 81 -10.19 -13.81 22.89
CA PRO A 81 -11.20 -13.20 23.75
C PRO A 81 -12.26 -14.20 24.21
N GLU A 82 -12.94 -13.92 25.32
CA GLU A 82 -14.03 -14.76 25.82
C GLU A 82 -15.10 -14.97 24.75
N GLY A 83 -15.54 -16.21 24.56
CA GLY A 83 -16.51 -16.61 23.53
C GLY A 83 -15.93 -16.85 22.13
N TRP A 84 -14.63 -16.59 21.91
CA TRP A 84 -13.97 -16.84 20.63
C TRP A 84 -13.24 -18.19 20.61
N ARG A 85 -13.25 -18.84 19.44
CA ARG A 85 -12.41 -20.03 19.17
C ARG A 85 -11.26 -19.63 18.26
N ALA A 86 -10.05 -20.02 18.64
CA ALA A 86 -8.87 -19.90 17.80
C ALA A 86 -8.44 -21.28 17.31
N THR A 87 -8.13 -21.38 16.03
CA THR A 87 -7.56 -22.60 15.42
C THR A 87 -6.41 -22.20 14.49
N PRO A 88 -5.34 -23.01 14.38
CA PRO A 88 -4.31 -22.79 13.38
C PRO A 88 -4.93 -22.72 11.99
N CYS A 89 -4.51 -21.74 11.19
CA CYS A 89 -4.99 -21.53 9.83
C CYS A 89 -3.79 -21.17 8.97
N ASP A 90 -3.45 -22.05 8.03
CA ASP A 90 -2.45 -21.80 7.00
C ASP A 90 -3.12 -21.18 5.76
N GLU A 91 -2.32 -20.81 4.75
CA GLU A 91 -2.82 -20.17 3.54
C GLU A 91 -3.78 -21.09 2.78
N ALA A 92 -3.53 -22.41 2.77
CA ALA A 92 -4.37 -23.39 2.11
C ALA A 92 -5.76 -23.49 2.76
N ARG A 93 -5.82 -23.50 4.09
CA ARG A 93 -7.07 -23.52 4.84
C ARG A 93 -7.83 -22.21 4.65
N LEU A 94 -7.14 -21.06 4.69
CA LEU A 94 -7.77 -19.76 4.43
C LEU A 94 -8.36 -19.70 3.02
N ALA A 95 -7.62 -20.15 2.00
CA ALA A 95 -8.10 -20.19 0.63
C ALA A 95 -9.33 -21.10 0.47
N HIS A 96 -9.31 -22.27 1.12
CA HIS A 96 -10.45 -23.18 1.16
C HIS A 96 -11.67 -22.52 1.83
N LEU A 97 -11.51 -21.90 3.00
CA LEU A 97 -12.58 -21.20 3.71
C LEU A 97 -13.21 -20.09 2.86
N LEU A 98 -12.39 -19.25 2.23
CA LEU A 98 -12.88 -18.22 1.31
C LEU A 98 -13.70 -18.85 0.17
N ALA A 99 -13.18 -19.91 -0.45
CA ALA A 99 -13.82 -20.55 -1.60
C ALA A 99 -15.11 -21.31 -1.25
N THR A 100 -15.21 -21.92 -0.06
CA THR A 100 -16.37 -22.75 0.32
C THR A 100 -17.43 -21.97 1.08
N GLU A 101 -17.05 -21.11 2.02
CA GLU A 101 -18.00 -20.36 2.84
C GLU A 101 -18.52 -19.12 2.11
N GLY A 102 -17.70 -18.52 1.22
CA GLY A 102 -18.05 -17.29 0.50
C GLY A 102 -18.18 -16.06 1.41
N GLU A 103 -17.78 -16.17 2.68
CA GLU A 103 -17.85 -15.08 3.65
C GLU A 103 -16.54 -14.26 3.68
N PRO A 104 -16.61 -12.93 3.90
CA PRO A 104 -15.42 -12.11 4.06
C PRO A 104 -14.63 -12.46 5.33
N VAL A 105 -13.31 -12.52 5.21
CA VAL A 105 -12.39 -12.79 6.32
C VAL A 105 -11.58 -11.54 6.67
N VAL A 106 -11.55 -11.19 7.96
CA VAL A 106 -10.58 -10.20 8.47
C VAL A 106 -9.20 -10.87 8.53
N PHE A 107 -8.27 -10.34 7.75
CA PHE A 107 -6.91 -10.84 7.60
C PHE A 107 -5.89 -9.87 8.21
N LEU A 108 -5.07 -10.39 9.10
CA LEU A 108 -4.01 -9.65 9.79
C LEU A 108 -2.69 -10.40 9.63
N ALA A 109 -1.71 -9.78 8.99
CA ALA A 109 -0.38 -10.34 8.81
C ALA A 109 0.73 -9.30 9.04
N GLY A 110 1.83 -9.72 9.67
CA GLY A 110 3.07 -8.94 9.76
C GLY A 110 2.91 -7.49 10.27
N ARG A 111 3.62 -6.56 9.63
CA ARG A 111 3.54 -5.11 9.87
C ARG A 111 2.50 -4.45 8.99
N ALA A 112 1.93 -3.35 9.46
CA ALA A 112 0.87 -2.64 8.74
C ALA A 112 1.41 -1.97 7.51
N GLU A 113 0.68 -2.04 6.40
CA GLU A 113 0.91 -1.13 5.30
C GLU A 113 0.72 0.34 5.73
N ILE A 114 1.56 1.22 5.20
CA ILE A 114 1.39 2.68 5.31
C ILE A 114 0.60 3.22 4.12
N GLY A 115 -0.21 4.24 4.39
CA GLY A 115 -1.15 4.79 3.43
C GLY A 115 -2.58 4.24 3.59
N PRO A 116 -3.52 4.70 2.76
CA PRO A 116 -4.95 4.45 2.97
C PRO A 116 -5.45 3.13 2.36
N ARG A 117 -4.60 2.39 1.64
CA ARG A 117 -5.03 1.16 0.96
C ARG A 117 -4.55 -0.07 1.72
N ALA A 118 -5.48 -0.98 2.00
CA ALA A 118 -5.18 -2.31 2.51
C ALA A 118 -4.41 -3.14 1.46
N LEU A 119 -3.27 -3.71 1.86
CA LEU A 119 -2.33 -4.44 0.98
C LEU A 119 -1.93 -5.82 1.54
N GLY A 120 -2.79 -6.42 2.35
CA GLY A 120 -2.57 -7.75 2.93
C GLY A 120 -1.97 -7.74 4.33
N GLY A 121 -1.55 -6.61 4.88
CA GLY A 121 -1.19 -6.52 6.30
C GLY A 121 -2.42 -6.35 7.19
N ARG A 122 -3.37 -5.48 6.82
CA ARG A 122 -4.67 -5.32 7.49
C ARG A 122 -5.76 -5.24 6.44
N SER A 123 -6.44 -6.34 6.17
CA SER A 123 -7.32 -6.44 5.02
C SER A 123 -8.59 -7.22 5.35
N THR A 124 -9.67 -6.92 4.65
CA THR A 124 -10.80 -7.84 4.54
C THR A 124 -10.66 -8.56 3.21
N LEU A 125 -10.50 -9.87 3.25
CA LEU A 125 -10.38 -10.72 2.08
C LEU A 125 -11.74 -11.33 1.76
N ALA A 126 -12.07 -11.39 0.48
CA ALA A 126 -13.25 -12.07 -0.05
C ALA A 126 -12.86 -12.78 -1.34
N THR A 127 -13.71 -13.70 -1.81
CA THR A 127 -13.52 -14.33 -3.11
C THR A 127 -13.57 -13.27 -4.21
N ALA A 128 -12.72 -13.43 -5.23
CA ALA A 128 -12.68 -12.54 -6.40
C ALA A 128 -13.61 -13.00 -7.52
N THR A 129 -14.54 -13.90 -7.20
CA THR A 129 -15.50 -14.49 -8.14
C THR A 129 -16.86 -13.84 -7.90
N ASP A 130 -17.14 -12.81 -8.70
CA ASP A 130 -18.49 -12.38 -9.04
C ASP A 130 -18.87 -12.99 -10.39
#